data_AF-A0AAW2XSZ3-F1
#
_entry.id   AF-A0AAW2XSZ3-F1
#
_cell.length_a   1.000
_cell.length_b   1.000
_cell.length_c   1.000
_cell.angle_alpha   90.00
_cell.angle_beta   90.00
_cell.angle_gamma   90.00
#
_symmetry.space_group_name_H-M   'P 1'
#
loop_
_entity.id
_entity.type
_entity.pdbx_description
1 polymer ?
#
loop_
_entity_poly.entity_id
_entity_poly.type
_entity_poly.pdbx_seq_one_letter_code
_entity_poly.pdbx_strand_id
1 'polypeptide(L)'
;MSMISTSNSTNGVMEVKLVAAKGLKGKDFFDKIDPYVVIQYRDQMQKSRIVRGHRGNPVWNEEFKFRVEYPAAETDNRNYNYKLVLQIIDHHAFISDHDLGQTTIYLKEVFERGVEKGEAEIGVQKYRVVSTDLTYNGEIQVGVHFTTKV
;
A
#
# COMPACT_ATOMS: atom_id res chain seq x y z
N MET A 1 -19.60 5.19 -37.77
CA MET A 1 -18.98 3.89 -37.47
C MET A 1 -18.26 4.03 -36.14
N SER A 2 -18.86 3.57 -35.03
CA SER A 2 -18.17 3.54 -33.73
C SER A 2 -17.28 2.31 -33.67
N MET A 3 -15.98 2.49 -33.50
CA MET A 3 -15.09 1.39 -33.13
C MET A 3 -15.32 1.06 -31.66
N ILE A 4 -15.94 -0.10 -31.40
CA ILE A 4 -15.94 -0.69 -30.07
C ILE A 4 -14.50 -1.20 -29.86
N SER A 5 -13.67 -0.41 -29.17
CA SER A 5 -12.39 -0.90 -28.67
C SER A 5 -12.70 -1.82 -27.51
N THR A 6 -12.80 -3.12 -27.76
CA THR A 6 -12.67 -4.12 -26.70
C THR A 6 -11.22 -4.09 -26.22
N SER A 7 -10.91 -3.27 -25.22
CA SER A 7 -9.64 -3.39 -24.51
C SER A 7 -9.68 -4.71 -23.73
N ASN A 8 -8.95 -5.72 -24.21
CA ASN A 8 -8.69 -6.90 -23.40
C ASN A 8 -7.86 -6.45 -22.17
N SER A 9 -8.31 -6.80 -20.98
CA SER A 9 -7.58 -6.56 -19.73
C SER A 9 -7.49 -7.87 -18.93
N THR A 10 -6.36 -8.07 -18.26
CA THR A 10 -6.16 -9.17 -17.34
C THR A 10 -6.61 -8.75 -15.95
N ASN A 11 -7.58 -9.47 -15.41
CA ASN A 11 -8.09 -9.24 -14.07
C ASN A 11 -7.34 -10.13 -13.06
N GLY A 12 -7.10 -9.60 -11.87
CA GLY A 12 -6.45 -10.35 -10.81
C GLY A 12 -6.74 -9.80 -9.42
N VAL A 13 -6.09 -10.40 -8.42
CA VAL A 13 -6.18 -9.99 -7.02
C VAL A 13 -4.77 -9.70 -6.52
N MET A 14 -4.59 -8.53 -5.93
CA MET A 14 -3.40 -8.19 -5.16
C MET A 14 -3.68 -8.36 -3.68
N GLU A 15 -2.88 -9.18 -3.01
CA GLU A 15 -2.87 -9.36 -1.56
C GLU A 15 -1.72 -8.56 -0.97
N VAL A 16 -2.02 -7.68 -0.02
CA VAL A 16 -1.05 -6.83 0.68
C VAL A 16 -0.91 -7.33 2.10
N LYS A 17 0.28 -7.78 2.47
CA LYS A 17 0.61 -8.22 3.83
C LYS A 17 1.26 -7.09 4.60
N LEU A 18 0.50 -6.46 5.49
CA LEU A 18 0.98 -5.41 6.40
C LEU A 18 1.49 -6.05 7.70
N VAL A 19 2.79 -6.01 7.92
CA VAL A 19 3.41 -6.71 9.06
C VAL A 19 3.57 -5.79 10.26
N ALA A 20 4.47 -4.82 10.18
CA ALA A 20 4.86 -3.98 11.30
C ALA A 20 5.48 -2.67 10.82
N ALA A 21 5.64 -1.70 11.72
CA ALA A 21 6.52 -0.56 11.49
C ALA A 21 7.53 -0.45 12.64
N LYS A 22 8.64 0.25 12.38
CA LYS A 22 9.73 0.42 13.33
C LYS A 22 10.28 1.84 13.27
N GLY A 23 10.52 2.40 14.45
CA GLY A 23 11.15 3.71 14.59
C GLY A 23 10.28 4.89 14.11
N LEU A 24 8.95 4.73 14.11
CA LEU A 24 8.05 5.84 13.88
C LEU A 24 8.18 6.85 15.03
N LYS A 25 8.30 8.13 14.69
CA LYS A 25 8.30 9.22 15.67
C LYS A 25 6.95 9.91 15.59
N GLY A 26 6.32 10.08 16.75
CA GLY A 26 5.18 10.98 16.92
C GLY A 26 5.66 12.43 16.92
N LYS A 27 4.81 13.32 17.44
CA LYS A 27 5.15 14.74 17.60
C LYS A 27 6.31 14.95 18.58
N ASP A 28 6.29 14.23 19.69
CA ASP A 28 7.37 14.21 20.68
C ASP A 28 8.09 12.85 20.71
N PHE A 29 9.41 12.85 20.91
CA PHE A 29 10.26 11.66 20.83
C PHE A 29 9.87 10.54 21.83
N PHE A 30 9.16 10.89 22.92
CA PHE A 30 8.71 9.95 23.94
C PHE A 30 7.22 9.62 23.88
N ASP A 31 6.47 10.21 22.95
CA ASP A 31 5.04 10.02 22.87
C ASP A 31 4.68 8.60 22.44
N LYS A 32 3.61 8.10 23.07
CA LYS A 32 2.92 6.91 22.59
C LYS A 32 2.07 7.34 21.41
N ILE A 33 2.16 6.58 20.34
CA ILE A 33 1.29 6.72 19.17
C ILE A 33 0.31 5.55 19.13
N ASP A 34 -0.85 5.80 18.55
CA ASP A 34 -1.92 4.84 18.28
C ASP A 34 -2.08 4.68 16.74
N PRO A 35 -1.08 4.14 16.02
CA PRO A 35 -1.08 4.19 14.57
C PRO A 35 -2.04 3.20 13.93
N TYR A 36 -2.62 3.61 12.81
CA TYR A 36 -3.25 2.78 11.80
C TYR A 36 -2.71 3.14 10.40
N VAL A 37 -2.95 2.28 9.42
CA VAL A 37 -2.47 2.46 8.05
C VAL A 37 -3.65 2.55 7.10
N VAL A 38 -3.68 3.62 6.31
CA VAL A 38 -4.55 3.75 5.14
C VAL A 38 -3.80 3.20 3.93
N ILE A 39 -4.35 2.16 3.32
CA ILE A 39 -3.76 1.47 2.17
C ILE A 39 -4.62 1.79 0.96
N GLN A 40 -4.02 2.46 -0.02
CA GLN A 40 -4.71 2.91 -1.22
C GLN A 40 -4.07 2.32 -2.47
N TYR A 41 -4.90 1.70 -3.30
CA TYR A 41 -4.56 1.30 -4.65
C TYR A 41 -5.65 1.79 -5.61
N ARG A 42 -5.30 2.75 -6.46
CA ARG A 42 -6.27 3.49 -7.32
C ARG A 42 -7.39 4.10 -6.46
N ASP A 43 -8.64 3.79 -6.78
CA ASP A 43 -9.87 4.20 -6.12
C ASP A 43 -10.24 3.31 -4.91
N GLN A 44 -9.52 2.20 -4.70
CA GLN A 44 -9.75 1.29 -3.58
C GLN A 44 -8.94 1.74 -2.36
N MET A 45 -9.61 1.91 -1.24
CA MET A 45 -9.00 2.29 0.04
C MET A 45 -9.45 1.32 1.14
N GLN A 46 -8.49 0.85 1.92
CA GLN A 46 -8.72 0.02 3.11
C GLN A 46 -7.92 0.56 4.29
N LYS A 47 -8.37 0.30 5.51
CA LYS A 47 -7.71 0.74 6.74
C LYS A 47 -7.36 -0.45 7.61
N SER A 48 -6.17 -0.44 8.21
CA SER A 48 -5.83 -1.40 9.26
C SER A 48 -6.48 -1.05 10.59
N ARG A 49 -6.39 -1.96 11.56
CA ARG A 49 -6.75 -1.64 12.94
C ARG A 49 -5.80 -0.61 13.54
N ILE A 50 -6.31 0.13 14.52
CA ILE A 50 -5.51 0.99 15.38
C ILE A 50 -4.72 0.13 16.37
N VAL A 51 -3.42 0.36 16.48
CA VAL A 51 -2.55 -0.35 17.43
C VAL A 51 -2.17 0.61 18.55
N ARG A 52 -2.77 0.48 19.74
CA ARG A 52 -2.67 1.49 20.80
C ARG A 52 -1.41 1.39 21.66
N GLY A 53 -0.89 2.54 22.09
CA GLY A 53 0.10 2.68 23.16
C GLY A 53 1.52 2.30 22.75
N HIS A 54 1.84 2.29 21.46
CA HIS A 54 3.13 1.86 20.95
C HIS A 54 4.13 3.01 20.90
N ARG A 55 5.38 2.75 21.33
CA ARG A 55 6.50 3.69 21.21
C ARG A 55 7.15 3.59 19.84
N GLY A 56 6.38 3.83 18.77
CA GLY A 56 6.92 3.87 17.41
C GLY A 56 7.19 2.51 16.73
N ASN A 57 6.79 1.40 17.35
CA ASN A 57 7.02 0.03 16.83
C ASN A 57 5.72 -0.79 16.84
N PRO A 58 4.68 -0.39 16.08
CA PRO A 58 3.43 -1.13 15.99
C PRO A 58 3.59 -2.42 15.17
N VAL A 59 2.79 -3.43 15.50
CA VAL A 59 2.67 -4.69 14.75
C VAL A 59 1.20 -4.88 14.40
N TRP A 60 0.89 -4.99 13.11
CA TRP A 60 -0.47 -5.21 12.59
C TRP A 60 -0.72 -6.68 12.30
N ASN A 61 0.14 -7.30 11.48
CA ASN A 61 -0.04 -8.65 10.91
C ASN A 61 -1.42 -8.82 10.27
N GLU A 62 -1.74 -7.91 9.35
CA GLU A 62 -3.02 -7.86 8.64
C GLU A 62 -2.81 -8.06 7.13
N GLU A 63 -3.82 -8.63 6.48
CA GLU A 63 -3.83 -8.88 5.03
C GLU A 63 -5.02 -8.18 4.39
N PHE A 64 -4.77 -7.56 3.23
CA PHE A 64 -5.77 -6.78 2.48
C PHE A 64 -5.81 -7.25 1.04
N LYS A 65 -7.00 -7.31 0.44
CA LYS A 65 -7.15 -7.74 -0.97
C LYS A 65 -7.68 -6.61 -1.82
N PHE A 66 -7.05 -6.36 -2.95
CA PHE A 66 -7.40 -5.33 -3.92
C PHE A 66 -7.63 -5.95 -5.29
N ARG A 67 -8.64 -5.46 -6.01
CA ARG A 67 -8.86 -5.85 -7.41
C ARG A 67 -7.84 -5.16 -8.29
N VAL A 68 -7.25 -5.90 -9.22
CA VAL A 68 -6.31 -5.38 -10.20
C VAL A 68 -6.86 -5.63 -11.59
N GLU A 69 -6.84 -4.59 -12.41
CA GLU A 69 -7.06 -4.66 -13.85
C GLU A 69 -5.78 -4.20 -14.55
N TYR A 70 -5.17 -5.09 -15.31
CA TYR A 70 -3.94 -4.86 -16.06
C TYR A 70 -4.23 -4.85 -17.57
N PRO A 71 -3.96 -3.76 -18.31
CA PRO A 71 -4.30 -3.66 -19.74
C PRO A 71 -3.44 -4.57 -20.61
N ALA A 72 -4.01 -5.11 -21.69
CA ALA A 72 -3.25 -5.90 -22.67
C ALA A 72 -2.37 -5.05 -23.60
N ALA A 73 -2.66 -3.75 -23.78
CA ALA A 73 -1.94 -2.89 -24.72
C ALA A 73 -1.11 -1.81 -24.01
N GLU A 74 0.15 -1.65 -24.42
CA GLU A 74 1.06 -0.63 -23.87
C GLU A 74 0.59 0.82 -24.08
N THR A 75 -0.23 1.05 -25.11
CA THR A 75 -0.84 2.36 -25.37
C THR A 75 -1.88 2.75 -24.32
N ASP A 76 -2.54 1.78 -23.69
CA ASP A 76 -3.51 1.98 -22.62
C ASP A 76 -2.82 2.14 -21.25
N ASN A 77 -1.59 1.63 -21.10
CA ASN A 77 -0.81 1.65 -19.85
C ASN A 77 -0.38 3.04 -19.35
N ARG A 78 -0.40 4.08 -20.19
CA ARG A 78 0.13 5.41 -19.80
C ARG A 78 -0.67 6.10 -18.71
N ASN A 79 -1.94 5.72 -18.52
CA ASN A 79 -2.81 6.30 -17.49
C ASN A 79 -2.97 5.41 -16.25
N TYR A 80 -2.35 4.22 -16.24
CA TYR A 80 -2.49 3.31 -15.11
C TYR A 80 -1.48 3.60 -14.01
N ASN A 81 -1.99 4.10 -12.89
CA ASN A 81 -1.22 4.36 -11.69
C ASN A 81 -0.99 3.07 -10.90
N TYR A 82 0.11 2.36 -11.17
CA TYR A 82 0.53 1.14 -10.46
C TYR A 82 1.25 1.46 -9.14
N LYS A 83 0.65 2.32 -8.32
CA LYS A 83 1.17 2.72 -7.01
C LYS A 83 0.26 2.19 -5.91
N LEU A 84 0.85 1.49 -4.96
CA LEU A 84 0.26 1.22 -3.66
C LEU A 84 0.81 2.23 -2.68
N VAL A 85 -0.07 3.09 -2.16
CA VAL A 85 0.28 4.10 -1.16
C VAL A 85 -0.14 3.57 0.20
N LEU A 86 0.78 3.58 1.16
CA LEU A 86 0.48 3.30 2.55
C LEU A 86 0.78 4.57 3.35
N GLN A 87 -0.27 5.20 3.88
CA GLN A 87 -0.17 6.35 4.76
C GLN A 87 -0.36 5.88 6.20
N ILE A 88 0.56 6.25 7.08
CA ILE A 88 0.53 5.89 8.49
C ILE A 88 -0.02 7.08 9.25
N ILE A 89 -1.06 6.86 10.04
CA ILE A 89 -1.79 7.92 10.71
C ILE A 89 -1.88 7.58 12.20
N ASP A 90 -1.55 8.55 13.05
CA ASP A 90 -1.70 8.48 14.50
C ASP A 90 -3.11 8.88 14.93
N HIS A 91 -3.87 7.91 15.44
CA HIS A 91 -5.25 8.14 15.83
C HIS A 91 -5.33 8.92 17.15
N HIS A 92 -6.13 9.98 17.15
CA HIS A 92 -6.44 10.72 18.36
C HIS A 92 -7.96 10.78 18.59
N ALA A 93 -8.42 10.38 19.78
CA ALA A 93 -9.86 10.30 20.07
C ALA A 93 -10.59 11.66 20.09
N PHE A 94 -9.86 12.77 20.28
CA PHE A 94 -10.45 14.09 20.56
C PHE A 94 -9.90 15.24 19.69
N ILE A 95 -8.90 14.97 18.84
CA ILE A 95 -8.34 15.94 17.89
C ILE A 95 -8.21 15.26 16.52
N SER A 96 -7.93 16.04 15.48
CA SER A 96 -7.68 15.44 14.17
C SER A 96 -6.50 14.47 14.25
N ASP A 97 -6.64 13.33 13.59
CA ASP A 97 -5.54 12.39 13.44
C ASP A 97 -4.31 13.07 12.82
N HIS A 98 -3.12 12.62 13.23
CA HIS A 98 -1.85 13.19 12.80
C HIS A 98 -1.15 12.26 11.80
N ASP A 99 -0.79 12.78 10.63
CA ASP A 99 -0.03 12.04 9.62
C ASP A 99 1.41 11.77 10.10
N LEU A 100 1.79 10.50 10.18
CA LEU A 100 3.14 10.06 10.53
C LEU A 100 4.03 9.84 9.29
N GLY A 101 3.48 10.03 8.10
CA GLY A 101 4.16 9.87 6.83
C GLY A 101 3.65 8.67 6.05
N GLN A 102 4.22 8.51 4.86
CA GLN A 102 3.75 7.54 3.88
C GLN A 102 4.91 6.80 3.21
N THR A 103 4.56 5.70 2.55
CA THR A 103 5.42 5.05 1.58
C THR A 103 4.65 4.73 0.30
N THR A 104 5.38 4.55 -0.80
CA THR A 104 4.81 4.17 -2.10
C THR A 104 5.55 2.97 -2.63
N ILE A 105 4.79 1.91 -2.95
CA ILE A 105 5.29 0.68 -3.57
C ILE A 105 4.85 0.70 -5.03
N TYR A 106 5.81 0.61 -5.95
CA TYR A 106 5.55 0.55 -7.38
C TYR A 106 5.32 -0.90 -7.80
N LEU A 107 4.17 -1.17 -8.40
CA LEU A 107 3.64 -2.52 -8.63
C LEU A 107 3.76 -3.00 -10.07
N LYS A 108 4.30 -2.16 -10.96
CA LYS A 108 4.32 -2.45 -12.41
C LYS A 108 4.97 -3.82 -12.71
N GLU A 109 6.17 -4.05 -12.17
CA GLU A 109 6.93 -5.28 -12.42
C GLU A 109 6.23 -6.53 -11.87
N VAL A 110 5.66 -6.46 -10.65
CA VAL A 110 4.95 -7.61 -10.06
C VAL A 110 3.69 -7.94 -10.87
N PHE A 111 2.99 -6.93 -11.39
CA PHE A 111 1.84 -7.18 -12.25
C PHE A 111 2.23 -7.73 -13.61
N GLU A 112 3.25 -7.17 -14.28
CA GLU A 112 3.76 -7.69 -15.56
C GLU A 112 4.14 -9.17 -15.44
N ARG A 113 4.90 -9.52 -14.40
CA ARG A 113 5.31 -10.90 -14.14
C ARG A 113 4.12 -11.81 -13.82
N GLY A 114 3.14 -11.34 -13.05
CA GLY A 114 1.97 -12.15 -12.73
C GLY A 114 1.05 -12.35 -13.91
N VAL A 115 0.93 -11.38 -14.81
CA VAL A 115 0.20 -11.55 -16.08
C VAL A 115 0.88 -12.59 -16.97
N GLU A 116 2.22 -12.61 -17.00
CA GLU A 116 2.99 -13.60 -17.76
C GLU A 116 2.91 -15.02 -17.15
N LYS A 117 2.97 -15.14 -15.81
CA LYS A 117 3.20 -16.42 -15.11
C LYS A 117 1.99 -16.95 -14.35
N GLY A 118 0.90 -16.20 -14.27
CA GLY A 118 -0.28 -16.49 -13.45
C GLY A 118 -0.18 -15.92 -12.03
N GLU A 119 1.02 -15.77 -11.49
CA GLU A 119 1.27 -15.15 -10.19
C GLU A 119 2.65 -14.50 -10.09
N ALA A 120 2.81 -13.56 -9.17
CA ALA A 120 4.09 -12.98 -8.79
C ALA A 120 4.02 -12.37 -7.38
N GLU A 121 5.18 -12.22 -6.73
CA GLU A 121 5.25 -11.62 -5.41
C GLU A 121 6.44 -10.68 -5.24
N ILE A 122 6.26 -9.75 -4.31
CA ILE A 122 7.28 -9.00 -3.61
C ILE A 122 7.22 -9.52 -2.17
N GLY A 123 8.25 -10.27 -1.75
CA GLY A 123 8.35 -10.75 -0.37
C GLY A 123 8.29 -9.60 0.64
N VAL A 124 8.01 -9.92 1.91
CA VAL A 124 7.96 -8.90 2.97
C VAL A 124 9.29 -8.15 3.04
N GLN A 125 9.25 -6.86 2.77
CA GLN A 125 10.41 -5.99 2.77
C GLN A 125 10.13 -4.66 3.47
N LYS A 126 11.21 -3.97 3.84
CA LYS A 126 11.15 -2.70 4.58
C LYS A 126 11.11 -1.54 3.61
N TYR A 127 10.16 -0.64 3.82
CA TYR A 127 10.01 0.59 3.07
C TYR A 127 10.18 1.78 3.99
N ARG A 128 10.88 2.82 3.51
CA ARG A 128 11.02 4.07 4.25
C ARG A 128 9.66 4.76 4.35
N VAL A 129 9.36 5.25 5.54
CA VAL A 129 8.24 6.15 5.80
C VAL A 129 8.78 7.57 5.71
N VAL A 130 8.15 8.39 4.90
CA VAL A 130 8.55 9.78 4.66
C VAL A 130 7.40 10.69 5.08
N SER A 131 7.70 11.61 6.00
CA SER A 131 6.78 12.62 6.49
C SER A 131 6.47 13.68 5.43
N THR A 132 5.45 14.51 5.67
CA THR A 132 5.03 15.59 4.76
C THR A 132 6.10 16.67 4.58
N ASP A 133 7.00 16.85 5.55
CA ASP A 133 8.18 17.72 5.48
C ASP A 133 9.38 17.07 4.77
N LEU A 134 9.17 15.91 4.11
CA LEU A 134 10.17 15.13 3.38
C LEU A 134 11.27 14.49 4.26
N THR A 135 11.07 14.44 5.58
CA THR A 135 12.00 13.78 6.49
C THR A 135 11.70 12.29 6.64
N TYR A 136 12.73 11.51 6.97
CA TYR A 136 12.59 10.09 7.27
C TYR A 136 11.94 9.87 8.64
N ASN A 137 10.87 9.09 8.69
CA ASN A 137 10.13 8.76 9.91
C ASN A 137 9.98 7.26 10.14
N GLY A 138 11.06 6.51 10.02
CA GLY A 138 11.07 5.07 10.29
C GLY A 138 10.78 4.22 9.06
N GLU A 139 10.46 2.95 9.30
CA GLU A 139 10.23 1.96 8.25
C GLU A 139 8.96 1.14 8.50
N ILE A 140 8.31 0.73 7.41
CA ILE A 140 7.13 -0.15 7.41
C ILE A 140 7.45 -1.43 6.63
N GLN A 141 6.97 -2.56 7.12
CA GLN A 141 7.18 -3.89 6.54
C GLN A 141 5.93 -4.32 5.79
N VAL A 142 6.07 -4.51 4.48
CA VAL A 142 4.97 -4.86 3.58
C VAL A 142 5.42 -5.94 2.61
N GLY A 143 4.57 -6.94 2.38
CA GLY A 143 4.69 -7.87 1.26
C GLY A 143 3.52 -7.71 0.30
N VAL A 144 3.70 -8.08 -0.96
CA VAL A 144 2.66 -8.04 -1.98
C VAL A 144 2.67 -9.36 -2.75
N HIS A 145 1.51 -10.00 -2.88
CA HIS A 145 1.32 -11.15 -3.76
C HIS A 145 0.23 -10.80 -4.77
N PHE A 146 0.42 -11.16 -6.04
CA PHE A 146 -0.53 -10.92 -7.10
C PHE A 146 -0.81 -12.22 -7.85
N THR A 147 -2.09 -12.51 -8.07
CA THR A 147 -2.56 -13.69 -8.80
C THR A 147 -3.57 -13.25 -9.86
N THR A 148 -3.43 -13.75 -11.08
CA THR A 148 -4.45 -13.54 -12.13
C THR A 148 -5.68 -14.38 -11.82
N LYS A 149 -6.86 -13.87 -12.20
CA LYS A 149 -8.07 -14.67 -12.18
C LYS A 149 -8.12 -15.48 -13.48
N VAL A 150 -8.13 -16.79 -13.33
CA VAL A 150 -8.40 -17.75 -14.42
C VAL A 150 -9.89 -17.71 -14.76
#